data_AF-A0A967V045-F1
#
_entry.id   AF-A0A967V045-F1
#
_cell.length_a   1.000
_cell.length_b   1.000
_cell.length_c   1.000
_cell.angle_alpha   90.00
_cell.angle_beta   90.00
_cell.angle_gamma   90.00
#
_symmetry.space_group_name_H-M   'P 1'
#
loop_
_entity.id
_entity.type
_entity.pdbx_description
1 polymer ?
#
loop_
_entity_poly.entity_id
_entity_poly.type
_entity_poly.pdbx_seq_one_letter_code
_entity_poly.pdbx_strand_id
1 'polypeptide(L)'
;MTDDSEVFDAEWVQPATALQRADSGEWFVEFPTRRALEDMSQHESIDGFMAAAAAVAVERIEPRIVGGPDGRQRILLPGDGGYDEAPA
;
A
#
# COMPACT_ATOMS: atom_id res chain seq x y z
N MET A 1 14.79 -19.33 -7.60
CA MET A 1 16.12 -19.15 -6.98
C MET A 1 16.13 -17.75 -6.42
N THR A 2 16.25 -17.66 -5.11
CA THR A 2 16.34 -16.42 -4.34
C THR A 2 17.77 -15.87 -4.39
N ASP A 3 17.97 -14.60 -4.02
CA ASP A 3 19.30 -14.00 -3.93
C ASP A 3 19.98 -14.23 -2.56
N ASP A 4 19.25 -14.81 -1.60
CA ASP A 4 19.68 -15.21 -0.25
C ASP A 4 20.29 -14.07 0.60
N SER A 5 20.10 -12.82 0.18
CA SER A 5 20.62 -11.62 0.86
C SER A 5 19.52 -10.64 1.25
N GLU A 6 18.49 -10.52 0.41
CA GLU A 6 17.28 -9.72 0.65
C GLU A 6 16.04 -10.61 0.65
N VAL A 7 15.97 -11.57 -0.28
CA VAL A 7 14.87 -12.55 -0.36
C VAL A 7 15.41 -13.93 0.01
N PHE A 8 14.82 -14.55 1.03
CA PHE A 8 15.26 -15.86 1.55
C PHE A 8 14.31 -17.00 1.16
N ASP A 9 13.08 -16.68 0.76
CA ASP A 9 12.08 -17.64 0.31
C ASP A 9 11.16 -16.99 -0.73
N ALA A 10 10.60 -17.79 -1.63
CA ALA A 10 9.64 -17.34 -2.63
C ALA A 10 8.66 -18.48 -2.98
N GLU A 11 7.37 -18.21 -2.79
CA GLU A 11 6.31 -19.11 -3.22
C GLU A 11 5.23 -18.38 -4.03
N TRP A 12 4.61 -19.14 -4.95
CA TRP A 12 3.39 -18.71 -5.62
C TRP A 12 2.20 -19.17 -4.81
N VAL A 13 1.37 -18.22 -4.38
CA VAL A 13 0.24 -18.45 -3.48
C VAL A 13 -0.98 -17.68 -3.95
N GLN A 14 -2.17 -18.23 -3.67
CA GLN A 14 -3.41 -17.50 -3.91
C GLN A 14 -3.56 -16.35 -2.89
N PRO A 15 -4.07 -15.17 -3.29
CA PRO A 15 -4.21 -14.03 -2.37
C PRO A 15 -4.97 -14.37 -1.08
N ALA A 16 -6.07 -15.12 -1.19
CA ALA A 16 -6.87 -15.56 -0.04
C ALA A 16 -6.09 -16.47 0.92
N THR A 17 -5.19 -17.32 0.39
CA THR A 17 -4.34 -18.18 1.21
C THR A 17 -3.28 -17.36 1.96
N ALA A 18 -2.68 -16.38 1.30
CA ALA A 18 -1.73 -15.47 1.95
C ALA A 18 -2.39 -14.68 3.10
N LEU A 19 -3.64 -14.22 2.91
CA LEU A 19 -4.43 -13.59 3.97
C LEU A 19 -4.72 -14.55 5.12
N GLN A 20 -5.12 -15.79 4.84
CA GLN A 20 -5.37 -16.79 5.87
C GLN A 20 -4.13 -17.07 6.73
N ARG A 21 -2.95 -17.18 6.11
CA ARG A 21 -1.68 -17.36 6.82
C ARG A 21 -1.27 -16.11 7.61
N ALA A 22 -1.60 -14.92 7.11
CA ALA A 22 -1.41 -13.69 7.86
C ALA A 22 -2.33 -13.63 9.09
N ASP A 23 -3.60 -14.01 8.94
CA ASP A 23 -4.60 -14.01 10.01
C ASP A 23 -4.30 -15.05 11.09
N SER A 24 -3.67 -16.17 10.73
CA SER A 24 -3.19 -17.17 11.70
C SER A 24 -1.89 -16.76 12.41
N GLY A 25 -1.23 -15.69 11.95
CA GLY A 25 0.08 -15.26 12.44
C GLY A 25 1.25 -16.10 11.93
N GLU A 26 1.01 -17.01 10.97
CA GLU A 26 2.06 -17.78 10.29
C GLU A 26 2.94 -16.85 9.43
N TRP A 27 2.31 -15.89 8.76
CA TRP A 27 2.98 -14.92 7.90
C TRP A 27 2.88 -13.51 8.45
N PHE A 28 3.99 -12.77 8.40
CA PHE A 28 3.97 -11.34 8.64
C PHE A 28 3.77 -10.61 7.32
N VAL A 29 2.62 -9.93 7.18
CA VAL A 29 2.25 -9.21 5.97
C VAL A 29 1.97 -7.75 6.31
N GLU A 30 2.84 -6.87 5.83
CA GLU A 30 2.73 -5.43 6.05
C GLU A 30 1.42 -4.87 5.48
N PHE A 31 0.91 -3.81 6.12
CA PHE A 31 -0.40 -3.23 5.78
C PHE A 31 -0.60 -2.95 4.27
N PRO A 32 0.34 -2.31 3.55
CA PRO A 32 0.17 -2.05 2.11
C PRO A 32 -0.03 -3.34 1.31
N THR A 33 0.77 -4.38 1.60
CA THR A 33 0.67 -5.69 0.95
C THR A 33 -0.64 -6.37 1.30
N ARG A 34 -1.06 -6.33 2.57
CA ARG A 34 -2.34 -6.89 3.01
C ARG A 34 -3.52 -6.28 2.27
N ARG A 35 -3.54 -4.96 2.10
CA ARG A 35 -4.59 -4.25 1.36
C ARG A 35 -4.66 -4.68 -0.10
N ALA A 36 -3.50 -4.88 -0.74
CA ALA A 36 -3.45 -5.39 -2.11
C ALA A 36 -4.03 -6.82 -2.21
N LEU A 37 -3.69 -7.70 -1.26
CA LEU A 37 -4.22 -9.07 -1.21
C LEU A 37 -5.73 -9.10 -0.95
N GLU A 38 -6.24 -8.24 -0.06
CA GLU A 38 -7.68 -8.07 0.22
C GLU A 38 -8.46 -7.60 -1.02
N ASP A 39 -7.88 -6.72 -1.83
CA ASP A 39 -8.47 -6.26 -3.08
C ASP A 39 -8.46 -7.37 -4.15
N MET A 40 -7.31 -7.99 -4.40
CA MET A 40 -7.19 -9.11 -5.34
C MET A 40 -8.14 -10.26 -5.01
N SER A 41 -8.36 -10.56 -3.73
CA SER A 41 -9.25 -11.64 -3.28
C SER A 41 -10.74 -11.40 -3.57
N GLN A 42 -11.13 -10.19 -3.98
CA GLN A 42 -12.52 -9.87 -4.35
C GLN A 42 -12.85 -10.25 -5.79
N HIS A 43 -11.87 -10.66 -6.59
CA HIS A 43 -12.04 -10.98 -8.00
C HIS A 43 -11.88 -12.47 -8.28
N GLU A 44 -12.76 -13.02 -9.13
CA GLU A 44 -12.72 -14.44 -9.52
C GLU A 44 -11.55 -14.77 -10.47
N SER A 45 -11.00 -13.76 -11.15
CA SER A 45 -9.93 -13.93 -12.14
C SER A 45 -9.02 -12.73 -12.23
N ILE A 46 -7.81 -12.97 -12.76
CA ILE A 46 -6.84 -11.91 -13.04
C ILE A 46 -7.37 -10.89 -14.04
N ASP A 47 -8.12 -11.32 -15.06
CA ASP A 47 -8.71 -10.41 -16.06
C ASP A 47 -9.73 -9.47 -15.41
N GLY A 48 -10.54 -9.98 -14.49
CA GLY A 48 -11.49 -9.18 -13.72
C GLY A 48 -10.80 -8.16 -12.82
N PHE A 49 -9.74 -8.58 -12.12
CA PHE A 49 -8.93 -7.68 -11.30
C PHE A 49 -8.26 -6.57 -12.13
N MET A 50 -7.63 -6.94 -13.26
CA MET A 50 -6.95 -5.97 -14.12
C MET A 50 -7.92 -4.98 -14.76
N ALA A 51 -9.12 -5.43 -15.16
CA ALA A 51 -10.16 -4.54 -15.68
C ALA A 51 -10.66 -3.56 -14.60
N ALA A 52 -10.84 -4.03 -13.36
CA ALA A 52 -11.22 -3.18 -12.23
C ALA A 52 -10.12 -2.16 -11.90
N ALA A 53 -8.87 -2.60 -11.79
CA ALA A 53 -7.72 -1.75 -11.52
C ALA A 53 -7.55 -0.63 -12.58
N ALA A 54 -7.76 -0.96 -13.86
CA ALA A 54 -7.68 0.02 -14.94
C ALA A 54 -8.79 1.09 -14.90
N ALA A 55 -9.90 0.82 -14.22
CA ALA A 55 -11.00 1.77 -14.05
C ALA A 55 -10.83 2.70 -12.83
N VAL A 56 -9.84 2.44 -11.96
CA VAL A 56 -9.59 3.26 -10.77
C VAL A 56 -8.98 4.60 -11.18
N ALA A 57 -9.64 5.69 -10.80
CA ALA A 57 -9.07 7.03 -10.92
C ALA A 57 -7.98 7.20 -9.86
N VAL A 58 -6.73 7.41 -10.30
CA VAL A 58 -5.60 7.68 -9.41
C VAL A 58 -5.45 9.18 -9.26
N GLU A 59 -5.74 9.68 -8.07
CA GLU A 59 -5.54 11.09 -7.72
C GLU A 59 -4.12 11.30 -7.19
N ARG A 60 -3.49 12.41 -7.58
CA ARG A 60 -2.17 12.79 -7.03
C ARG A 60 -2.37 13.21 -5.58
N ILE A 61 -1.84 12.39 -4.67
CA ILE A 61 -1.64 12.79 -3.27
C ILE A 61 -0.16 13.17 -3.11
N GLU A 62 0.11 14.46 -3.01
CA GLU A 62 1.45 14.99 -2.78
C GLU A 62 1.54 15.54 -1.36
N PRO A 63 2.20 14.86 -0.43
CA PRO A 63 2.40 15.40 0.91
C PRO A 63 3.42 16.55 0.90
N ARG A 64 3.15 17.65 1.63
CA ARG A 64 4.09 18.74 1.88
C ARG A 64 4.68 18.63 3.28
N ILE A 65 6.01 18.76 3.40
CA ILE A 65 6.70 18.75 4.70
C ILE A 65 6.96 20.19 5.14
N VAL A 66 6.37 20.60 6.26
CA VAL A 66 6.49 21.95 6.81
C VAL A 66 7.16 21.95 8.18
N GLY A 67 7.94 22.99 8.46
CA GLY A 67 8.51 23.23 9.80
C GLY A 67 7.44 23.74 10.77
N GLY A 68 7.29 23.07 11.91
CA GLY A 68 6.43 23.47 13.02
C GLY A 68 7.08 24.54 13.92
N PRO A 69 6.29 25.29 14.70
CA PRO A 69 6.80 26.32 15.62
C PRO A 69 7.74 25.80 16.72
N ASP A 70 7.65 24.50 17.02
CA ASP A 70 8.45 23.77 17.99
C ASP A 70 9.72 23.13 17.38
N GLY A 71 9.99 23.39 16.09
CA GLY A 71 11.08 22.79 15.34
C GLY A 71 10.79 21.38 14.82
N ARG A 72 9.58 20.83 15.05
CA ARG A 72 9.19 19.51 14.51
C ARG A 72 8.67 19.63 13.10
N GLN A 73 8.95 18.65 12.26
CA GLN A 73 8.34 18.57 10.93
C GLN A 73 6.88 18.09 11.05
N ARG A 74 6.02 18.67 10.22
CA ARG A 74 4.65 18.21 10.02
C ARG A 74 4.45 17.84 8.55
N ILE A 75 3.66 16.80 8.33
CA ILE A 75 3.19 16.42 7.00
C ILE A 75 1.81 17.06 6.81
N LEU A 76 1.62 17.75 5.70
CA LEU A 76 0.31 18.23 5.23
C LEU A 76 -0.09 17.42 4.01
N LEU A 77 -1.31 16.90 4.00
CA LEU A 77 -1.92 16.25 2.85
C LEU A 77 -2.78 17.26 2.08
N PRO A 78 -3.05 17.04 0.78
CA PRO A 78 -4.04 17.82 0.05
C PRO A 78 -5.37 17.90 0.80
N GLY A 79 -5.86 19.11 1.05
CA GLY A 79 -7.07 19.38 1.84
C GLY A 79 -6.82 19.72 3.32
N ASP A 80 -5.61 19.50 3.85
CA ASP A 80 -5.25 19.99 5.18
C ASP A 80 -5.12 21.52 5.19
N GLY A 81 -5.47 22.13 6.33
CA GLY A 81 -5.27 23.58 6.51
C GLY A 81 -3.78 23.96 6.45
N GLY A 82 -3.45 24.97 5.64
CA GLY A 82 -2.07 25.41 5.41
C GLY A 82 -1.37 24.66 4.26
N TYR A 83 -2.02 23.68 3.64
CA TYR A 83 -1.43 22.90 2.56
C TYR A 83 -1.12 23.77 1.35
N ASP A 84 -2.08 24.57 0.87
CA ASP A 84 -1.93 25.35 -0.36
C ASP A 84 -0.86 26.45 -0.25
N GLU A 85 -0.64 26.99 0.95
CA GLU A 85 0.37 28.00 1.25
C GLU A 85 1.78 27.43 1.48
N ALA A 86 1.89 26.14 1.80
CA ALA A 86 3.18 25.48 1.98
C ALA A 86 3.93 25.38 0.65
N PRO A 87 5.28 25.45 0.63
CA PRO A 87 6.03 25.22 -0.60
C PRO A 87 5.79 23.80 -1.14
N ALA A 88 5.67 23.69 -2.46
CA ALA A 88 5.63 22.42 -3.19
C ALA A 88 7.02 21.77 -3.25
#